data_AF-A0A8I1Y094-F1
#
_entry.id   AF-A0A8I1Y094-F1
#
_cell.length_a   1.000
_cell.length_b   1.000
_cell.length_c   1.000
_cell.angle_alpha   90.00
_cell.angle_beta   90.00
_cell.angle_gamma   90.00
#
_symmetry.space_group_name_H-M   'P 1'
#
loop_
_entity.id
_entity.type
_entity.pdbx_description
1 polymer ?
#
loop_
_entity_poly.entity_id
_entity_poly.type
_entity_poly.pdbx_seq_one_letter_code
_entity_poly.pdbx_strand_id
1 'polypeptide(L)'
;MRRTSTLCLAIVALTASANLTPTLADEGGVSFWLPGNFGSLAAVPGTPGWSWATIYYHGEAAAAANAPFPRGGRTDVGISGRGDLAFFGPTYTFATPVLGGQAAISILGAAGATRPLQRCR
;
A
#
# COMPACT_ATOMS: atom_id res chain seq x y z
N MET A 1 37.46 30.47 -15.90
CA MET A 1 36.07 30.40 -15.41
C MET A 1 35.40 29.01 -15.51
N ARG A 2 36.01 27.97 -16.12
CA ARG A 2 35.38 26.62 -16.24
C ARG A 2 35.61 25.66 -15.05
N ARG A 3 36.65 25.87 -14.22
CA ARG A 3 37.01 24.97 -13.10
C ARG A 3 36.13 25.12 -11.84
N THR A 4 35.57 26.31 -11.62
CA THR A 4 34.67 26.58 -10.49
C THR A 4 33.30 25.94 -10.66
N SER A 5 32.79 25.83 -11.89
CA SER A 5 31.51 25.19 -12.20
C SER A 5 31.53 23.68 -11.91
N THR A 6 32.62 23.00 -12.26
CA THR A 6 32.79 21.56 -11.99
C THR A 6 32.91 21.25 -10.50
N LEU A 7 33.57 22.12 -9.73
CA LEU A 7 33.70 21.99 -8.28
C LEU A 7 32.35 22.15 -7.58
N CYS A 8 31.55 23.14 -7.97
CA CYS A 8 30.20 23.32 -7.43
C CYS A 8 29.30 22.13 -7.75
N LEU A 9 29.37 21.58 -8.97
CA LEU A 9 28.58 20.41 -9.35
C LEU A 9 28.97 19.15 -8.56
N ALA A 10 30.27 18.96 -8.32
CA ALA A 10 30.78 17.84 -7.54
C ALA A 10 30.36 17.92 -6.06
N ILE A 11 30.37 19.13 -5.47
CA ILE A 11 29.94 19.35 -4.09
C ILE A 11 28.45 19.09 -3.94
N VAL A 12 27.61 19.58 -4.88
CA VAL A 12 26.16 19.33 -4.86
C VAL A 12 25.85 17.84 -4.99
N ALA A 13 26.54 17.13 -5.89
CA ALA A 13 26.38 15.68 -6.05
C ALA A 13 26.79 14.90 -4.78
N LEU A 14 27.84 15.32 -4.07
CA LEU A 14 28.29 14.69 -2.83
C LEU A 14 27.35 14.96 -1.65
N THR A 15 26.74 16.15 -1.57
CA THR A 15 25.72 16.44 -0.54
C THR A 15 24.40 15.70 -0.79
N ALA A 16 24.06 15.41 -2.05
CA ALA A 16 22.86 14.65 -2.40
C ALA A 16 23.00 13.15 -2.02
N SER A 17 24.21 12.59 -2.02
CA SER A 17 24.45 11.19 -1.63
C SER A 17 24.73 10.98 -0.14
N ALA A 18 24.99 12.05 0.63
CA ALA A 18 25.29 11.94 2.06
C ALA A 18 24.07 11.74 2.97
N ASN A 19 22.85 11.86 2.44
CA ASN A 19 21.59 11.72 3.17
C ASN A 19 20.83 10.43 2.81
N LEU A 20 21.55 9.32 2.67
CA LEU A 20 20.95 7.99 2.53
C LEU A 20 20.44 7.52 3.90
N THR A 21 19.43 8.20 4.45
CA THR A 21 18.65 7.64 5.54
C THR A 21 18.01 6.37 4.99
N PRO A 22 18.15 5.20 5.64
CA PRO A 22 17.44 4.01 5.19
C PRO A 22 15.94 4.34 5.19
N THR A 23 15.32 4.28 4.02
CA THR A 23 13.87 4.35 3.91
C THR A 23 13.33 3.08 4.55
N LEU A 24 13.02 3.17 5.84
CA LEU A 24 12.23 2.15 6.50
C LEU A 24 10.87 2.22 5.83
N ALA A 25 10.52 1.18 5.07
CA ALA A 25 9.18 1.06 4.55
C ALA A 25 8.24 1.08 5.76
N ASP A 26 7.43 2.11 5.82
CA ASP A 26 6.43 2.36 6.85
C ASP A 26 5.53 1.13 7.05
N GLU A 27 5.31 0.31 6.01
CA GLU A 27 4.59 -0.97 6.10
C GLU A 27 5.17 -2.05 5.17
N GLY A 28 6.49 -2.15 5.02
CA GLY A 28 7.10 -3.21 4.19
C GLY A 28 6.72 -3.19 2.70
N GLY A 29 6.24 -2.04 2.19
CA GLY A 29 5.77 -1.87 0.82
C GLY A 29 4.27 -2.12 0.60
N VAL A 30 3.50 -2.34 1.68
CA VAL A 30 2.03 -2.49 1.59
C VAL A 30 1.37 -1.14 1.31
N SER A 31 0.39 -1.15 0.41
CA SER A 31 -0.36 0.05 0.01
C SER A 31 -1.29 0.52 1.14
N PHE A 32 -1.38 1.83 1.36
CA PHE A 32 -2.41 2.40 2.25
C PHE A 32 -3.84 2.16 1.73
N TRP A 33 -4.02 2.18 0.41
CA TRP A 33 -5.30 1.90 -0.25
C TRP A 33 -5.40 0.45 -0.71
N LEU A 34 -6.59 -0.14 -0.60
CA LEU A 34 -6.86 -1.42 -1.25
C LEU A 34 -6.66 -1.26 -2.77
N PRO A 35 -5.77 -2.05 -3.40
CA PRO A 35 -5.53 -1.95 -4.83
C PRO A 35 -6.83 -2.10 -5.63
N GLY A 36 -7.07 -1.16 -6.55
CA GLY A 36 -8.27 -1.14 -7.39
C GLY A 36 -9.54 -0.57 -6.76
N ASN A 37 -9.54 -0.18 -5.47
CA ASN A 37 -10.70 0.43 -4.80
C ASN A 37 -10.55 1.93 -4.53
N PHE A 38 -9.58 2.61 -5.16
CA PHE A 38 -9.44 4.05 -5.05
C PHE A 38 -10.18 4.74 -6.20
N GLY A 39 -10.94 5.79 -5.87
CA GLY A 39 -11.47 6.69 -6.90
C GLY A 39 -10.32 7.45 -7.54
N SER A 40 -10.26 7.46 -8.87
CA SER A 40 -9.33 8.32 -9.60
C SER A 40 -9.53 9.75 -9.09
N LEU A 41 -8.49 10.37 -8.54
CA LEU A 41 -8.49 11.79 -8.15
C LEU A 41 -8.60 12.73 -9.38
N ALA A 42 -8.91 12.18 -10.57
CA ALA A 42 -9.22 12.94 -11.76
C ALA A 42 -10.55 13.66 -11.58
N ALA A 43 -10.58 14.95 -11.96
CA ALA A 43 -11.76 15.80 -11.87
C ALA A 43 -12.86 15.49 -12.90
N VAL A 44 -12.84 14.30 -13.52
CA VAL A 44 -13.86 13.87 -14.48
C VAL A 44 -15.04 13.28 -13.72
N PRO A 45 -16.29 13.73 -13.96
CA PRO A 45 -17.47 13.10 -13.38
C PRO A 45 -17.51 11.61 -13.71
N GLY A 46 -17.69 10.78 -12.70
CA GLY A 46 -17.95 9.36 -12.88
C GLY A 46 -19.31 9.09 -13.55
N THR A 47 -19.49 7.84 -13.97
CA THR A 47 -20.77 7.39 -14.53
C THR A 47 -21.79 7.22 -13.39
N PRO A 48 -22.95 7.92 -13.41
CA PRO A 48 -23.99 7.70 -12.43
C PRO A 48 -24.54 6.28 -12.43
N GLY A 49 -25.00 5.81 -11.27
CA GLY A 49 -25.63 4.51 -11.12
C GLY A 49 -24.78 3.49 -10.37
N TRP A 50 -25.10 2.20 -10.56
CA TRP A 50 -24.45 1.10 -9.87
C TRP A 50 -23.20 0.62 -10.60
N SER A 51 -22.15 0.37 -9.84
CA SER A 51 -20.98 -0.39 -10.27
C SER A 51 -20.66 -1.48 -9.25
N TRP A 52 -19.84 -2.44 -9.67
CA TRP A 52 -19.48 -3.59 -8.85
C TRP A 52 -17.97 -3.75 -8.78
N ALA A 53 -17.45 -3.96 -7.58
CA ALA A 53 -16.05 -4.31 -7.36
C ALA A 53 -15.94 -5.80 -7.00
N THR A 54 -15.00 -6.49 -7.64
CA THR A 54 -14.54 -7.84 -7.29
C THR A 54 -13.03 -7.84 -7.36
N ILE A 55 -12.37 -7.95 -6.22
CA ILE A 55 -10.92 -7.79 -6.10
C ILE A 55 -10.36 -9.03 -5.42
N TYR A 56 -9.42 -9.71 -6.08
CA TYR A 56 -8.60 -10.72 -5.44
C TYR A 56 -7.28 -10.09 -5.00
N TYR A 57 -6.93 -10.30 -3.74
CA TYR A 57 -5.71 -9.79 -3.15
C TYR A 57 -4.88 -10.93 -2.58
N HIS A 58 -3.65 -11.05 -3.08
CA HIS A 58 -2.63 -11.96 -2.59
C HIS A 58 -1.51 -11.14 -1.97
N GLY A 59 -1.32 -11.26 -0.66
CA GLY A 59 -0.30 -10.53 0.08
C GLY A 59 0.63 -11.48 0.82
N GLU A 60 1.91 -11.15 0.85
CA GLU A 60 2.92 -11.84 1.65
C GLU A 60 3.62 -10.85 2.58
N ALA A 61 3.89 -11.27 3.80
CA ALA A 61 4.60 -10.46 4.78
C ALA A 61 5.60 -11.33 5.56
N ALA A 62 6.76 -10.76 5.85
CA ALA A 62 7.79 -11.40 6.66
C ALA A 62 8.38 -10.39 7.64
N ALA A 63 8.47 -10.77 8.90
CA ALA A 63 9.19 -10.00 9.91
C ALA A 63 10.71 -10.22 9.80
N ALA A 64 11.48 -9.30 10.37
CA ALA A 64 12.93 -9.50 10.51
C ALA A 64 13.22 -10.79 11.29
N ALA A 65 14.33 -11.47 10.94
CA ALA A 65 14.65 -12.80 11.46
C ALA A 65 14.69 -12.90 13.00
N ASN A 66 15.02 -11.81 13.68
CA ASN A 66 15.13 -11.68 15.13
C ASN A 66 13.99 -10.87 15.77
N ALA A 67 12.95 -10.48 15.02
CA ALA A 67 11.82 -9.73 15.57
C ALA A 67 10.99 -10.62 16.52
N PRO A 68 10.86 -10.28 17.81
CA PRO A 68 10.16 -11.09 18.79
C PRO A 68 8.65 -10.84 18.80
N PHE A 69 7.85 -11.90 18.78
CA PHE A 69 6.40 -11.85 18.91
C PHE A 69 5.92 -12.75 20.08
N PRO A 70 5.47 -12.16 21.19
CA PRO A 70 4.97 -12.92 22.33
C PRO A 70 3.58 -13.50 22.04
N ARG A 71 3.41 -14.81 22.23
CA ARG A 71 2.16 -15.57 22.08
C ARG A 71 2.00 -16.58 23.22
N GLY A 72 1.07 -16.31 24.14
CA GLY A 72 0.65 -17.29 25.17
C GLY A 72 1.79 -17.90 25.99
N GLY A 73 2.81 -17.10 26.35
CA GLY A 73 3.97 -17.56 27.13
C GLY A 73 5.18 -18.05 26.31
N ARG A 74 5.09 -18.05 24.98
CA ARG A 74 6.22 -18.28 24.07
C ARG A 74 6.55 -17.02 23.27
N THR A 75 7.81 -16.86 22.89
CA THR A 75 8.24 -15.82 21.94
C THR A 75 8.66 -16.50 20.65
N ASP A 76 7.97 -16.18 19.55
CA ASP A 76 8.34 -16.64 18.21
C ASP A 76 9.09 -15.53 17.48
N VAL A 77 10.09 -15.91 16.67
CA VAL A 77 10.92 -14.99 15.88
C VAL A 77 10.93 -15.38 14.41
N GLY A 78 11.17 -14.41 13.52
CA GLY A 78 11.31 -14.66 12.08
C GLY A 78 10.04 -15.20 11.42
N ILE A 79 8.87 -14.68 11.84
CA ILE A 79 7.58 -15.14 11.33
C ILE A 79 7.35 -14.59 9.93
N SER A 80 6.82 -15.44 9.05
CA SER A 80 6.29 -15.04 7.76
C SER A 80 4.94 -15.68 7.51
N GLY A 81 4.14 -15.02 6.69
CA GLY A 81 2.80 -15.44 6.35
C GLY A 81 2.36 -14.90 5.01
N ARG A 82 1.32 -15.53 4.48
CA ARG A 82 0.62 -15.10 3.28
C ARG A 82 -0.87 -15.02 3.54
N GLY A 83 -1.55 -14.13 2.84
CA GLY A 83 -2.99 -13.94 2.90
C GLY A 83 -3.59 -13.95 1.51
N ASP A 84 -4.65 -14.74 1.35
CA ASP A 84 -5.49 -14.75 0.16
C ASP A 84 -6.86 -14.20 0.57
N LEU A 85 -7.20 -13.01 0.06
CA LEU A 85 -8.41 -12.27 0.37
C LEU A 85 -9.20 -11.97 -0.90
N ALA A 86 -10.51 -12.10 -0.82
CA ALA A 86 -11.45 -11.65 -1.83
C ALA A 86 -12.28 -10.49 -1.26
N PHE A 87 -12.32 -9.38 -1.98
CA PHE A 87 -13.18 -8.25 -1.69
C PHE A 87 -14.27 -8.14 -2.73
N PHE A 88 -15.49 -7.84 -2.30
CA PHE A 88 -16.63 -7.73 -3.20
C PHE A 88 -17.64 -6.74 -2.66
N GLY A 89 -18.26 -5.97 -3.54
CA GLY A 89 -19.38 -5.15 -3.14
C GLY A 89 -19.79 -4.07 -4.14
N PRO A 90 -20.99 -3.51 -3.92
CA PRO A 90 -21.55 -2.51 -4.80
C PRO A 90 -21.04 -1.10 -4.47
N THR A 91 -21.03 -0.25 -5.50
CA THR A 91 -20.88 1.21 -5.38
C THR A 91 -22.02 1.89 -6.11
N TYR A 92 -22.59 2.93 -5.50
CA TYR A 92 -23.59 3.79 -6.13
C TYR A 92 -23.06 5.21 -6.28
N THR A 93 -23.03 5.70 -7.51
CA THR A 93 -22.65 7.06 -7.87
C THR A 93 -23.89 7.91 -8.11
N PHE A 94 -24.00 9.02 -7.40
CA PHE A 94 -25.15 9.94 -7.51
C PHE A 94 -25.10 10.70 -8.83
N ALA A 95 -26.25 10.79 -9.52
CA ALA A 95 -26.36 11.57 -10.74
C ALA A 95 -26.25 13.09 -10.49
N THR A 96 -26.80 13.56 -9.38
CA THR A 96 -26.80 14.98 -9.01
C THR A 96 -25.48 15.32 -8.32
N PRO A 97 -24.72 16.32 -8.83
CA PRO A 97 -23.53 16.81 -8.15
C PRO A 97 -23.86 17.39 -6.77
N VAL A 98 -22.98 17.16 -5.81
CA VAL A 98 -23.05 17.66 -4.44
C VAL A 98 -21.79 18.49 -4.19
N LEU A 99 -21.96 19.76 -3.81
CA LEU A 99 -20.84 20.69 -3.58
C LEU A 99 -19.87 20.84 -4.78
N GLY A 100 -20.36 20.69 -6.00
CA GLY A 100 -19.56 20.80 -7.23
C GLY A 100 -18.78 19.53 -7.61
N GLY A 101 -18.91 18.44 -6.85
CA GLY A 101 -18.36 17.12 -7.16
C GLY A 101 -19.44 16.06 -7.33
N GLN A 102 -19.08 14.90 -7.89
CA GLN A 102 -19.99 13.76 -7.94
C GLN A 102 -19.74 12.86 -6.74
N ALA A 103 -20.79 12.62 -5.95
CA ALA A 103 -20.71 11.77 -4.77
C ALA A 103 -20.86 10.29 -5.16
N ALA A 104 -20.19 9.40 -4.42
CA ALA A 104 -20.38 7.96 -4.51
C ALA A 104 -20.29 7.32 -3.12
N ILE A 105 -21.05 6.25 -2.91
CA ILE A 105 -21.03 5.44 -1.68
C ILE A 105 -20.75 3.99 -2.06
N SER A 106 -19.85 3.35 -1.33
CA SER A 106 -19.43 1.97 -1.55
C SER A 106 -19.58 1.16 -0.27
N ILE A 107 -20.00 -0.09 -0.40
CA ILE A 107 -19.93 -1.11 0.66
C ILE A 107 -19.02 -2.21 0.14
N LEU A 108 -18.03 -2.61 0.93
CA LEU A 108 -17.10 -3.66 0.55
C LEU A 108 -17.05 -4.74 1.64
N GLY A 109 -17.41 -5.96 1.27
CA GLY A 109 -17.20 -7.16 2.07
C GLY A 109 -15.84 -7.78 1.76
N ALA A 110 -15.24 -8.42 2.75
CA ALA A 110 -13.97 -9.14 2.61
C ALA A 110 -14.10 -10.55 3.19
N ALA A 111 -13.55 -11.54 2.48
CA ALA A 111 -13.47 -12.92 2.96
C ALA A 111 -12.15 -13.56 2.52
N GLY A 112 -11.60 -14.45 3.32
CA GLY A 112 -10.37 -15.15 2.95
C GLY A 112 -9.67 -15.77 4.16
N ALA A 113 -8.42 -16.16 3.95
CA ALA A 113 -7.63 -16.82 4.99
C ALA A 113 -6.16 -16.41 4.92
N THR A 114 -5.53 -16.39 6.09
CA THR A 114 -4.08 -16.22 6.24
C THR A 114 -3.43 -17.54 6.64
N ARG A 115 -2.26 -17.84 6.08
CA ARG A 115 -1.49 -19.05 6.39
C ARG A 115 -0.05 -18.69 6.74
N PRO A 116 0.54 -19.31 7.76
CA PRO A 116 1.96 -19.17 8.02
C PRO A 116 2.76 -19.80 6.87
N LEU A 117 3.84 -19.13 6.48
CA LEU A 117 4.81 -19.69 5.54
C LEU A 117 5.78 -20.54 6.36
N GLN A 118 5.62 -21.86 6.30
CA GLN A 118 6.64 -22.77 6.85
C GLN A 118 7.86 -22.70 5.93
N ARG A 119 8.90 -21.95 6.32
CA ARG A 119 10.22 -22.20 5.75
C ARG A 119 10.63 -23.61 6.17
N CYS A 120 10.77 -24.52 5.20
CA CYS A 120 11.55 -25.73 5.39
C CYS A 120 12.93 -25.27 5.86
N ARG A 121 13.29 -25.64 7.09
CA ARG A 121 14.67 -25.57 7.57
C ARG A 121 15.51 -26.58 6.83
#